data_AF-A0A521UWN3-F1
#
_entry.id   AF-A0A521UWN3-F1
#
_cell.length_a   1.000
_cell.length_b   1.000
_cell.length_c   1.000
_cell.angle_alpha   90.00
_cell.angle_beta   90.00
_cell.angle_gamma   90.00
#
_symmetry.space_group_name_H-M   'P 1'
#
loop_
_entity.id
_entity.type
_entity.pdbx_description
1 polymer ?
#
loop_
_entity_poly.entity_id
_entity_poly.type
_entity_poly.pdbx_seq_one_letter_code
_entity_poly.pdbx_strand_id
1 'polypeptide(L)'
;MGNTVPSDNSYSFFESAPSGSPFSMDEDEEVGIDATASKNYDLWWLAIFESGPTYNRYKSNGWTNGTVGQFPLSPFWEELPGWKFEPYHSYTVQFVVENRVCRNGIEVPGTWNVNNQTFFICPAGTGCRFGVEGREITLSPNPAGSFIRLQNFEPDLDRDYEMVIVDLTGKIVKSLPLTMDYVDISDLQNGMFVVNILREEHKMFTSKLIVNNR
;
A
#
# COMPACT_ATOMS: atom_id res chain seq x y z
N MET A 1 19.70 28.85 12.28
CA MET A 1 18.81 27.83 11.66
C MET A 1 17.54 27.80 12.48
N GLY A 2 16.39 27.78 11.82
CA GLY A 2 15.08 27.85 12.48
C GLY A 2 14.38 26.51 12.47
N ASN A 3 13.15 26.49 12.96
CA ASN A 3 12.29 25.31 12.93
C ASN A 3 12.08 24.80 11.50
N THR A 4 11.96 23.48 11.33
CA THR A 4 11.58 22.87 10.04
C THR A 4 10.10 23.10 9.72
N VAL A 5 9.79 23.21 8.43
CA VAL A 5 8.44 23.41 7.86
C VAL A 5 8.11 22.33 6.83
N PRO A 6 6.84 22.06 6.49
CA PRO A 6 6.45 20.94 5.60
C PRO A 6 7.14 20.82 4.24
N SER A 7 7.73 21.89 3.70
CA SER A 7 8.52 21.81 2.46
C SER A 7 9.92 21.21 2.66
N ASP A 8 10.39 21.11 3.90
CA ASP A 8 11.77 20.74 4.25
C ASP A 8 12.01 19.24 4.31
N ASN A 9 10.96 18.45 4.55
CA ASN A 9 11.01 17.00 4.71
C ASN A 9 10.43 16.26 3.49
N SER A 10 10.41 16.90 2.34
CA SER A 10 9.94 16.29 1.10
C SER A 10 10.90 15.22 0.62
N TYR A 11 10.36 14.08 0.20
CA TYR A 11 11.10 13.04 -0.53
C TYR A 11 10.22 12.47 -1.64
N SER A 12 10.86 11.88 -2.64
CA SER A 12 10.22 11.03 -3.65
C SER A 12 10.78 9.63 -3.54
N PHE A 13 9.96 8.62 -3.82
CA PHE A 13 10.50 7.29 -3.98
C PHE A 13 11.24 7.12 -5.30
N PHE A 14 12.19 6.20 -5.33
CA PHE A 14 12.83 5.73 -6.55
C PHE A 14 12.95 4.21 -6.52
N GLU A 15 13.12 3.62 -7.69
CA GLU A 15 13.39 2.21 -7.91
C GLU A 15 14.68 2.08 -8.71
N SER A 16 15.45 1.03 -8.44
CA SER A 16 16.47 0.58 -9.38
C SER A 16 15.82 -0.06 -10.62
N ALA A 17 16.50 -0.02 -11.76
CA ALA A 17 15.96 -0.57 -13.00
C ALA A 17 15.69 -2.09 -12.85
N PRO A 18 14.59 -2.61 -13.43
CA PRO A 18 14.23 -4.02 -13.28
C PRO A 18 15.37 -4.92 -13.74
N SER A 19 15.84 -5.78 -12.85
CA SER A 19 16.97 -6.68 -13.08
C SER A 19 16.53 -8.05 -13.66
N GLY A 20 15.23 -8.28 -13.80
CA GLY A 20 14.65 -9.60 -14.04
C GLY A 20 13.72 -9.74 -15.26
N SER A 21 13.46 -11.00 -15.60
CA SER A 21 12.44 -11.44 -16.56
C SER A 21 11.03 -11.14 -16.02
N PRO A 22 10.00 -10.90 -16.85
CA PRO A 22 8.60 -10.71 -16.43
C PRO A 22 7.94 -11.93 -15.72
N PHE A 23 8.74 -12.93 -15.33
CA PHE A 23 8.35 -14.15 -14.64
C PHE A 23 9.20 -14.47 -13.39
N SER A 24 10.17 -13.62 -13.00
CA SER A 24 10.81 -13.73 -11.67
C SER A 24 9.92 -13.11 -10.59
N MET A 25 10.23 -13.29 -9.30
CA MET A 25 9.62 -12.53 -8.20
C MET A 25 10.43 -11.23 -7.99
N ASP A 26 9.80 -10.11 -7.59
CA ASP A 26 10.42 -8.77 -7.53
C ASP A 26 11.28 -8.57 -6.28
N GLU A 27 11.87 -9.66 -5.80
CA GLU A 27 12.69 -9.67 -4.59
C GLU A 27 14.01 -8.89 -4.79
N ASP A 28 14.34 -8.52 -6.04
CA ASP A 28 15.55 -7.80 -6.44
C ASP A 28 15.29 -6.33 -6.86
N GLU A 29 14.05 -5.83 -6.81
CA GLU A 29 13.77 -4.40 -7.06
C GLU A 29 14.06 -3.58 -5.80
N GLU A 30 15.10 -2.74 -5.85
CA GLU A 30 15.46 -1.89 -4.71
C GLU A 30 14.54 -0.67 -4.66
N VAL A 31 13.76 -0.57 -3.59
CA VAL A 31 13.00 0.64 -3.26
C VAL A 31 13.89 1.56 -2.45
N GLY A 32 13.89 2.85 -2.78
CA GLY A 32 14.58 3.88 -2.02
C GLY A 32 13.80 5.18 -1.94
N ILE A 33 14.29 6.11 -1.11
CA ILE A 33 13.81 7.50 -1.07
C ILE A 33 14.91 8.46 -1.48
N ASP A 34 14.57 9.44 -2.31
CA ASP A 34 15.40 10.59 -2.60
C ASP A 34 14.93 11.76 -1.74
N ALA A 35 15.69 12.04 -0.69
CA ALA A 35 15.49 13.15 0.23
C ALA A 35 16.53 14.27 0.00
N THR A 36 17.15 14.38 -1.18
CA THR A 36 18.19 15.38 -1.50
C THR A 36 17.70 16.83 -1.30
N ALA A 37 16.39 17.07 -1.38
CA ALA A 37 15.77 18.35 -1.03
C ALA A 37 16.03 18.76 0.44
N SER A 38 16.26 17.79 1.33
CA SER A 38 16.47 17.96 2.77
C SER A 38 17.94 18.20 3.18
N LYS A 39 18.86 18.40 2.22
CA LYS A 39 20.32 18.51 2.45
C LYS A 39 20.78 19.62 3.41
N ASN A 40 19.90 20.56 3.77
CA ASN A 40 20.20 21.66 4.69
C ASN A 40 20.01 21.28 6.17
N TYR A 41 19.57 20.05 6.43
CA TYR A 41 19.30 19.50 7.76
C TYR A 41 20.35 18.44 8.13
N ASP A 42 20.78 18.44 9.40
CA ASP A 42 21.87 17.62 9.91
C ASP A 42 21.43 16.59 10.96
N LEU A 43 20.12 16.38 11.06
CA LEU A 43 19.49 15.37 11.89
C LEU A 43 18.27 14.82 11.16
N TRP A 44 18.13 13.50 11.09
CA TRP A 44 17.01 12.87 10.39
C TRP A 44 16.57 11.57 11.08
N TRP A 45 15.34 11.17 10.81
CA TRP A 45 14.72 9.98 11.34
C TRP A 45 13.82 9.35 10.28
N LEU A 46 13.89 8.02 10.18
CA LEU A 46 13.10 7.23 9.27
C LEU A 46 12.52 6.02 10.00
N ALA A 47 11.25 5.72 9.71
CA ALA A 47 10.63 4.46 10.07
C ALA A 47 9.83 3.91 8.90
N ILE A 48 9.77 2.59 8.81
CA ILE A 48 8.90 1.85 7.92
C ILE A 48 7.91 1.08 8.78
N PHE A 49 6.62 1.26 8.50
CA PHE A 49 5.51 0.51 9.09
C PHE A 49 4.91 -0.37 8.01
N GLU A 50 4.97 -1.68 8.24
CA GLU A 50 4.31 -2.67 7.40
C GLU A 50 2.91 -2.95 7.92
N SER A 51 1.95 -2.92 7.01
CA SER A 51 0.58 -3.37 7.25
C SER A 51 0.21 -4.34 6.15
N GLY A 52 0.01 -5.59 6.52
CA GLY A 52 -0.31 -6.67 5.60
C GLY A 52 -1.03 -7.85 6.25
N PRO A 53 -1.48 -8.81 5.42
CA PRO A 53 -2.23 -9.98 5.88
C PRO A 53 -1.42 -10.96 6.73
N THR A 54 -0.09 -11.06 6.55
CA THR A 54 0.74 -11.99 7.34
C THR A 54 1.49 -11.31 8.47
N TYR A 55 1.88 -10.05 8.28
CA TYR A 55 2.75 -9.33 9.20
C TYR A 55 2.30 -7.89 9.41
N ASN A 56 2.52 -7.41 10.63
CA ASN A 56 2.40 -6.01 11.02
C ASN A 56 3.67 -5.63 11.78
N ARG A 57 4.72 -5.29 11.02
CA ARG A 57 6.07 -5.01 11.54
C ARG A 57 6.38 -3.52 11.49
N TYR A 58 7.37 -3.11 12.28
CA TYR A 58 7.94 -1.77 12.16
C TYR A 58 9.45 -1.83 12.29
N LYS A 59 10.15 -0.96 11.58
CA LYS A 59 11.60 -0.75 11.73
C LYS A 59 11.92 0.74 11.66
N SER A 60 12.87 1.18 12.49
CA SER A 60 13.35 2.56 12.48
C SER A 60 14.87 2.61 12.66
N ASN A 61 15.52 3.58 12.02
CA ASN A 61 16.94 3.86 12.24
C ASN A 61 17.20 4.72 13.50
N GLY A 62 16.15 5.22 14.16
CA GLY A 62 16.31 6.22 15.20
C GLY A 62 16.89 7.53 14.68
N TRP A 63 17.10 8.49 15.58
CA TRP A 63 17.64 9.80 15.20
C TRP A 63 19.10 9.64 14.76
N THR A 64 19.38 10.02 13.52
CA THR A 64 20.69 9.87 12.88
C THR A 64 21.28 11.23 12.54
N ASN A 65 22.54 11.44 12.95
CA ASN A 65 23.28 12.66 12.65
C ASN A 65 23.77 12.65 11.19
N GLY A 66 23.70 13.81 10.54
CA GLY A 66 24.17 14.03 9.18
C GLY A 66 23.05 14.41 8.21
N THR A 67 23.43 14.67 6.96
CA THR A 67 22.50 14.94 5.87
C THR A 67 22.07 13.63 5.22
N VAL A 68 20.82 13.56 4.77
CA VAL A 68 20.31 12.44 3.98
C VAL A 68 20.08 12.90 2.53
N GLY A 69 20.56 12.08 1.58
CA GLY A 69 20.33 12.24 0.15
C GLY A 69 19.43 11.12 -0.33
N GLN A 70 19.97 10.22 -1.14
CA GLN A 70 19.32 8.96 -1.46
C GLN A 70 19.54 7.94 -0.34
N PHE A 71 18.47 7.25 0.05
CA PHE A 71 18.52 6.21 1.07
C PHE A 71 17.79 4.95 0.59
N PRO A 72 18.47 3.79 0.49
CA PRO A 72 17.86 2.56 0.03
C PRO A 72 17.03 1.92 1.16
N LEU A 73 15.74 1.68 0.91
CA LEU A 73 14.82 1.10 1.87
C LEU A 73 14.88 -0.43 1.90
N SER A 74 15.08 -1.11 0.77
CA SER A 74 15.13 -2.59 0.75
C SER A 74 16.26 -3.13 1.64
N PRO A 75 17.53 -2.70 1.49
CA PRO A 75 18.61 -3.15 2.36
C PRO A 75 18.36 -2.78 3.82
N PHE A 76 17.78 -1.60 4.07
CA PHE A 76 17.41 -1.17 5.41
C PHE A 76 16.32 -2.06 6.02
N TRP A 77 15.32 -2.51 5.27
CA TRP A 77 14.28 -3.40 5.76
C TRP A 77 14.81 -4.82 6.02
N GLU A 78 15.69 -5.30 5.13
CA GLU A 78 16.19 -6.68 5.06
C GLU A 78 17.37 -7.01 5.99
N GLU A 79 17.92 -6.03 6.74
CA GLU A 79 19.04 -6.33 7.66
C GLU A 79 18.69 -7.35 8.76
N LEU A 80 17.40 -7.55 9.03
CA LEU A 80 16.93 -8.54 10.01
C LEU A 80 16.65 -9.89 9.31
N PRO A 81 17.14 -11.02 9.85
CA PRO A 81 16.90 -12.33 9.24
C PRO A 81 15.41 -12.61 9.02
N GLY A 82 15.06 -12.94 7.78
CA GLY A 82 13.67 -13.25 7.39
C GLY A 82 12.78 -12.02 7.18
N TRP A 83 13.34 -10.80 7.25
CA TRP A 83 12.64 -9.61 6.82
C TRP A 83 12.92 -9.38 5.35
N LYS A 84 11.85 -9.31 4.58
CA LYS A 84 11.83 -8.85 3.21
C LYS A 84 10.54 -8.08 2.98
N PHE A 85 10.52 -7.33 1.90
CA PHE A 85 9.30 -6.76 1.39
C PHE A 85 8.41 -7.88 0.82
N GLU A 86 7.17 -7.93 1.31
CA GLU A 86 6.22 -8.99 1.03
C GLU A 86 5.17 -8.50 0.03
N PRO A 87 4.76 -9.33 -0.94
CA PRO A 87 3.63 -8.99 -1.80
C PRO A 87 2.36 -8.83 -0.96
N TYR A 88 1.44 -7.98 -1.42
CA TYR A 88 0.17 -7.70 -0.74
C TYR A 88 0.30 -6.97 0.60
N HIS A 89 1.48 -6.44 0.90
CA HIS A 89 1.72 -5.60 2.06
C HIS A 89 1.85 -4.14 1.63
N SER A 90 1.38 -3.26 2.50
CA SER A 90 1.59 -1.82 2.40
C SER A 90 2.68 -1.38 3.35
N TYR A 91 3.53 -0.45 2.90
CA TYR A 91 4.66 0.05 3.66
C TYR A 91 4.58 1.57 3.75
N THR A 92 4.29 2.07 4.94
CA THR A 92 4.28 3.50 5.22
C THR A 92 5.65 3.92 5.72
N VAL A 93 6.31 4.78 4.95
CA VAL A 93 7.56 5.43 5.33
C VAL A 93 7.23 6.72 6.05
N GLN A 94 7.67 6.82 7.30
CA GLN A 94 7.58 8.01 8.12
C GLN A 94 8.97 8.67 8.12
N PHE A 95 9.07 9.89 7.58
CA PHE A 95 10.34 10.59 7.43
C PHE A 95 10.31 11.96 8.10
N VAL A 96 11.38 12.30 8.83
CA VAL A 96 11.52 13.56 9.57
C VAL A 96 12.95 14.07 9.40
N VAL A 97 13.08 15.40 9.24
CA VAL A 97 14.37 16.10 9.27
C VAL A 97 14.31 17.30 10.20
N GLU A 98 15.44 17.56 10.85
CA GLU A 98 15.61 18.61 11.84
C GLU A 98 17.02 19.21 11.77
N ASN A 99 17.18 20.36 12.43
CA ASN A 99 18.50 20.86 12.76
C ASN A 99 18.88 20.38 14.17
N ARG A 100 20.07 19.79 14.34
CA ARG A 100 20.51 19.29 15.66
C ARG A 100 20.55 20.36 16.76
N VAL A 101 20.67 21.63 16.38
CA VAL A 101 20.70 22.78 17.30
C VAL A 101 19.28 23.32 17.58
N CYS A 102 18.32 23.05 16.69
CA CYS A 102 16.94 23.51 16.75
C CYS A 102 16.00 22.37 16.32
N ARG A 103 15.72 21.45 17.24
CA ARG A 103 14.90 20.24 17.09
C ARG A 103 13.46 20.58 17.43
N ASN A 104 12.66 20.77 16.38
CA ASN A 104 11.21 20.98 16.50
C ASN A 104 10.59 19.98 17.47
N GLY A 105 11.01 18.72 17.40
CA GLY A 105 10.42 17.65 18.16
C GLY A 105 10.83 17.49 19.60
N ILE A 106 11.92 18.13 20.01
CA ILE A 106 12.46 18.01 21.36
C ILE A 106 12.36 19.33 22.12
N GLU A 107 12.69 20.45 21.47
CA GLU A 107 12.57 21.77 22.10
C GLU A 107 11.16 22.36 21.99
N VAL A 108 10.32 21.92 21.04
CA VAL A 108 8.91 22.34 20.93
C VAL A 108 7.98 21.11 20.74
N PRO A 109 7.65 20.39 21.83
CA PRO A 109 6.87 19.16 21.77
C PRO A 109 5.60 19.27 20.90
N GLY A 110 5.39 18.30 20.01
CA GLY A 110 4.19 18.24 19.14
C GLY A 110 4.32 18.94 17.79
N THR A 111 5.49 19.48 17.42
CA THR A 111 5.71 20.18 16.14
C THR A 111 6.54 19.39 15.12
N TRP A 112 6.57 18.05 15.25
CA TRP A 112 7.31 17.20 14.31
C TRP A 112 6.75 17.43 12.93
N ASN A 113 7.60 17.95 12.05
CA ASN A 113 7.27 18.03 10.65
C ASN A 113 7.52 16.65 10.04
N VAL A 114 6.51 15.79 10.11
CA VAL A 114 6.56 14.42 9.60
C VAL A 114 5.99 14.37 8.18
N ASN A 115 6.66 13.63 7.30
CA ASN A 115 6.16 13.32 5.97
C ASN A 115 5.96 11.81 5.87
N ASN A 116 4.71 11.41 5.70
CA ASN A 116 4.33 10.01 5.57
C ASN A 116 3.94 9.75 4.14
N GLN A 117 4.62 8.81 3.49
CA GLN A 117 4.17 8.30 2.20
C GLN A 117 4.19 6.78 2.22
N THR A 118 3.23 6.20 1.51
CA THR A 118 3.03 4.75 1.45
C THR A 118 3.41 4.24 0.06
N PHE A 119 4.01 3.06 0.04
CA PHE A 119 4.20 2.28 -1.18
C PHE A 119 3.68 0.85 -0.97
N PHE A 120 3.47 0.15 -2.08
CA PHE A 120 2.99 -1.22 -2.10
C PHE A 120 3.89 -2.08 -2.97
N ILE A 121 4.17 -3.29 -2.50
CA ILE A 121 4.99 -4.28 -3.20
C ILE A 121 4.09 -5.14 -4.06
N CYS A 122 4.41 -5.16 -5.35
CA CYS A 122 3.63 -5.85 -6.34
C CYS A 122 4.28 -7.19 -6.75
N PRO A 123 3.54 -8.13 -7.37
CA PRO A 123 4.15 -9.23 -8.10
C PRO A 123 5.11 -8.70 -9.17
N ALA A 124 6.18 -9.44 -9.48
CA ALA A 124 7.27 -8.87 -10.24
C ALA A 124 6.94 -8.44 -11.67
N GLY A 125 7.73 -7.48 -12.15
CA GLY A 125 7.55 -6.89 -13.47
C GLY A 125 6.34 -5.96 -13.54
N THR A 126 5.73 -5.63 -12.40
CA THR A 126 4.69 -4.61 -12.29
C THR A 126 5.12 -3.37 -11.50
N GLY A 127 6.34 -3.35 -10.95
CA GLY A 127 6.97 -2.24 -10.23
C GLY A 127 6.37 -1.98 -8.85
N CYS A 128 7.05 -1.23 -7.98
CA CYS A 128 6.42 -0.71 -6.77
C CYS A 128 5.49 0.46 -7.13
N ARG A 129 4.37 0.57 -6.40
CA ARG A 129 3.41 1.65 -6.62
C ARG A 129 3.53 2.66 -5.50
N PHE A 130 3.96 3.87 -5.85
CA PHE A 130 4.11 4.99 -4.92
C PHE A 130 2.81 5.79 -4.81
N GLY A 131 2.39 6.09 -3.58
CA GLY A 131 1.25 6.98 -3.31
C GLY A 131 -0.02 6.29 -2.85
N VAL A 132 -1.09 7.09 -2.76
CA VAL A 132 -2.37 6.77 -2.10
C VAL A 132 -3.10 5.64 -2.84
N GLU A 133 -3.17 4.46 -2.21
CA GLU A 133 -4.07 3.33 -2.52
C GLU A 133 -4.20 2.92 -4.01
N GLY A 134 -3.08 2.82 -4.73
CA GLY A 134 -3.04 2.49 -6.16
C GLY A 134 -3.35 1.05 -6.58
N ARG A 135 -4.09 0.26 -5.78
CA ARG A 135 -4.63 -1.08 -6.12
C ARG A 135 -5.93 -1.39 -5.36
N GLU A 136 -6.85 -0.42 -5.29
CA GLU A 136 -8.22 -0.77 -4.93
C GLU A 136 -8.73 -1.81 -5.96
N ILE A 137 -9.26 -2.94 -5.48
CA ILE A 137 -9.96 -3.88 -6.35
C ILE A 137 -11.05 -3.06 -7.07
N THR A 138 -11.16 -3.12 -8.39
CA THR A 138 -12.22 -2.39 -9.10
C THR A 138 -13.15 -3.35 -9.80
N LEU A 139 -14.45 -3.05 -9.76
CA LEU A 139 -15.48 -3.83 -10.44
C LEU A 139 -15.67 -3.30 -11.86
N SER A 140 -15.54 -4.17 -12.86
CA SER A 140 -15.78 -3.80 -14.26
C SER A 140 -16.45 -4.95 -15.04
N PRO A 141 -17.47 -4.69 -15.89
CA PRO A 141 -18.11 -3.40 -16.10
C PRO A 141 -19.01 -3.01 -14.90
N ASN A 142 -19.29 -1.72 -14.76
CA ASN A 142 -20.27 -1.21 -13.81
C ASN A 142 -20.91 0.08 -14.37
N PRO A 143 -22.17 0.07 -14.85
CA PRO A 143 -23.16 -1.01 -14.72
C PRO A 143 -22.79 -2.32 -15.41
N ALA A 144 -23.14 -3.42 -14.76
CA ALA A 144 -22.88 -4.78 -15.22
C ALA A 144 -24.15 -5.43 -15.78
N GLY A 145 -23.98 -6.32 -16.77
CA GLY A 145 -25.02 -7.25 -17.17
C GLY A 145 -24.90 -8.53 -16.34
N SER A 146 -24.63 -9.64 -17.01
CA SER A 146 -24.52 -10.96 -16.38
C SER A 146 -23.20 -11.24 -15.69
N PHE A 147 -22.17 -10.41 -15.87
CA PHE A 147 -20.83 -10.71 -15.38
C PHE A 147 -20.09 -9.46 -14.92
N ILE A 148 -19.24 -9.63 -13.91
CA ILE A 148 -18.25 -8.66 -13.45
C ILE A 148 -16.87 -9.29 -13.38
N ARG A 149 -15.86 -8.46 -13.59
CA ARG A 149 -14.46 -8.78 -13.38
C ARG A 149 -13.92 -7.93 -12.24
N LEU A 150 -13.17 -8.58 -11.34
CA LEU A 150 -12.40 -7.99 -10.28
C LEU A 150 -11.03 -7.60 -10.84
N GLN A 151 -10.84 -6.33 -11.17
CA GLN A 151 -9.56 -5.84 -11.64
C GLN A 151 -8.60 -5.70 -10.45
N ASN A 152 -7.33 -6.01 -10.68
CA ASN A 152 -6.30 -6.05 -9.64
C ASN A 152 -6.59 -7.06 -8.50
N PHE A 153 -7.38 -8.10 -8.78
CA PHE A 153 -7.64 -9.20 -7.87
C PHE A 153 -6.92 -10.46 -8.32
N GLU A 154 -5.96 -10.89 -7.50
CA GLU A 154 -5.14 -12.08 -7.71
C GLU A 154 -5.31 -12.97 -6.47
N PRO A 155 -6.29 -13.88 -6.45
CA PRO A 155 -6.55 -14.71 -5.28
C PRO A 155 -5.40 -15.69 -5.05
N ASP A 156 -4.85 -15.70 -3.84
CA ASP A 156 -3.94 -16.74 -3.38
C ASP A 156 -4.67 -18.09 -3.37
N LEU A 157 -4.17 -19.10 -4.09
CA LEU A 157 -4.82 -20.42 -4.20
C LEU A 157 -4.98 -21.15 -2.85
N ASP A 158 -4.18 -20.78 -1.85
CA ASP A 158 -4.17 -21.40 -0.51
C ASP A 158 -5.07 -20.67 0.50
N ARG A 159 -5.88 -19.70 0.07
CA ARG A 159 -6.70 -18.90 1.00
C ARG A 159 -8.15 -18.75 0.56
N ASP A 160 -8.99 -18.68 1.58
CA ASP A 160 -10.44 -18.55 1.42
C ASP A 160 -10.82 -17.07 1.24
N TYR A 161 -11.01 -16.69 -0.03
CA TYR A 161 -11.68 -15.45 -0.40
C TYR A 161 -13.18 -15.71 -0.62
N GLU A 162 -14.03 -14.82 -0.13
CA GLU A 162 -15.48 -14.88 -0.33
C GLU A 162 -16.01 -13.55 -0.86
N MET A 163 -16.85 -13.57 -1.89
CA MET A 163 -17.63 -12.42 -2.30
C MET A 163 -19.03 -12.49 -1.69
N VAL A 164 -19.44 -11.41 -1.04
CA VAL A 164 -20.79 -11.22 -0.50
C VAL A 164 -21.44 -10.01 -1.18
N ILE A 165 -22.58 -10.21 -1.81
CA ILE A 165 -23.39 -9.17 -2.45
C ILE A 165 -24.63 -8.93 -1.58
N VAL A 166 -24.84 -7.68 -1.17
CA VAL A 166 -25.99 -7.25 -0.36
C VAL A 166 -26.83 -6.21 -1.10
N ASP A 167 -28.13 -6.23 -0.87
CA ASP A 167 -29.03 -5.17 -1.33
C ASP A 167 -28.95 -3.91 -0.44
N LEU A 168 -29.70 -2.86 -0.79
CA LEU A 168 -29.74 -1.60 -0.04
C LEU A 168 -30.37 -1.73 1.36
N THR A 169 -31.06 -2.84 1.65
CA THR A 169 -31.58 -3.14 3.00
C THR A 169 -30.56 -3.86 3.87
N GLY A 170 -29.39 -4.22 3.30
CA GLY A 170 -28.35 -4.99 3.97
C GLY A 170 -28.57 -6.50 3.91
N LYS A 171 -29.57 -6.98 3.17
CA LYS A 171 -29.84 -8.41 3.01
C LYS A 171 -28.83 -9.00 2.01
N ILE A 172 -28.19 -10.10 2.38
CA ILE A 172 -27.34 -10.88 1.48
C ILE A 172 -28.21 -11.49 0.38
N VAL A 173 -27.90 -11.15 -0.87
CA VAL A 173 -28.57 -11.68 -2.06
C VAL A 173 -27.71 -12.71 -2.78
N LYS A 174 -26.39 -12.68 -2.61
CA LYS A 174 -25.46 -13.68 -3.16
C LYS A 174 -24.22 -13.80 -2.28
N SER A 175 -23.75 -15.02 -2.08
CA SER A 175 -22.47 -15.35 -1.44
C SER A 175 -21.78 -16.42 -2.25
N LEU A 176 -20.49 -16.25 -2.54
CA LEU A 176 -19.70 -17.27 -3.25
C LEU A 176 -18.22 -17.22 -2.85
N PRO A 177 -17.54 -18.37 -2.83
CA PRO A 177 -16.08 -18.39 -2.76
C PRO A 177 -15.49 -17.80 -4.05
N LEU A 178 -14.42 -17.02 -3.91
CA LEU A 178 -13.68 -16.42 -5.02
C LEU A 178 -12.40 -17.20 -5.29
N THR A 179 -12.44 -18.01 -6.35
CA THR A 179 -11.26 -18.73 -6.86
C THR A 179 -10.68 -18.10 -8.13
N MET A 180 -11.35 -17.08 -8.68
CA MET A 180 -10.95 -16.39 -9.90
C MET A 180 -11.42 -14.93 -9.91
N ASP A 181 -10.91 -14.13 -10.85
CA ASP A 181 -11.20 -12.70 -11.02
C ASP A 181 -12.51 -12.43 -11.77
N TYR A 182 -13.28 -13.45 -12.11
CA TYR A 182 -14.51 -13.36 -12.89
C TYR A 182 -15.69 -13.92 -12.12
N VAL A 183 -16.78 -13.17 -12.05
CA VAL A 183 -17.99 -13.56 -11.30
C VAL A 183 -19.23 -13.43 -12.17
N ASP A 184 -19.97 -14.53 -12.23
CA ASP A 184 -21.32 -14.57 -12.79
C ASP A 184 -22.31 -13.95 -11.79
N ILE A 185 -23.07 -12.97 -12.26
CA ILE A 185 -24.11 -12.25 -11.53
C ILE A 185 -25.45 -12.24 -12.29
N SER A 186 -25.62 -13.16 -13.25
CA SER A 186 -26.82 -13.27 -14.09
C SER A 186 -28.12 -13.53 -13.32
N ASP A 187 -28.02 -14.09 -12.12
CA ASP A 187 -29.09 -14.34 -11.18
C ASP A 187 -29.56 -13.09 -10.41
N LEU A 188 -28.79 -12.00 -10.45
CA LEU A 188 -29.18 -10.74 -9.81
C LEU A 188 -30.24 -10.00 -10.63
N GLN A 189 -31.23 -9.46 -9.94
CA GLN A 189 -32.21 -8.57 -10.56
C GLN A 189 -31.60 -7.19 -10.87
N ASN A 190 -32.21 -6.46 -11.80
CA ASN A 190 -31.84 -5.09 -12.10
C ASN A 190 -31.96 -4.22 -10.85
N GLY A 191 -30.88 -3.53 -10.48
CA GLY A 191 -30.83 -2.82 -9.21
C GLY A 191 -29.44 -2.36 -8.80
N MET A 192 -29.35 -1.88 -7.57
CA MET A 192 -28.12 -1.40 -6.94
C MET A 192 -27.80 -2.26 -5.73
N PHE A 193 -26.54 -2.65 -5.63
CA PHE A 193 -26.03 -3.57 -4.61
C PHE A 193 -24.71 -3.06 -4.04
N VAL A 194 -24.32 -3.60 -2.90
CA VAL A 194 -22.97 -3.46 -2.34
C VAL A 194 -22.29 -4.81 -2.40
N VAL A 195 -21.10 -4.84 -3.00
CA VAL A 195 -20.23 -6.01 -3.10
C VAL A 195 -19.16 -5.87 -2.04
N ASN A 196 -18.98 -6.91 -1.24
CA ASN A 196 -17.88 -7.04 -0.29
C ASN A 196 -17.02 -8.23 -0.69
N ILE A 197 -15.70 -8.11 -0.56
CA ILE A 197 -14.78 -9.25 -0.62
C ILE A 197 -14.20 -9.45 0.78
N LEU A 198 -14.35 -10.66 1.29
CA LEU A 198 -13.83 -11.12 2.55
C LEU A 198 -12.63 -12.04 2.30
N ARG A 199 -11.65 -12.01 3.19
CA ARG A 199 -10.55 -12.97 3.28
C ARG A 199 -10.53 -13.47 4.71
N GLU A 200 -10.72 -14.77 4.92
CA GLU A 200 -10.73 -15.34 6.29
C GLU A 200 -11.70 -14.56 7.22
N GLU A 201 -12.92 -14.28 6.73
CA GLU A 201 -13.98 -13.49 7.40
C GLU A 201 -13.70 -11.98 7.58
N HIS A 202 -12.52 -11.49 7.19
CA HIS A 202 -12.16 -10.08 7.28
C HIS A 202 -12.45 -9.35 5.96
N LYS A 203 -13.13 -8.21 6.06
CA LYS A 203 -13.51 -7.40 4.90
C LYS A 203 -12.29 -6.68 4.31
N MET A 204 -11.94 -7.04 3.08
CA MET A 204 -10.80 -6.50 2.33
C MET A 204 -11.22 -5.42 1.32
N PHE A 205 -12.45 -5.49 0.81
CA PHE A 205 -12.94 -4.58 -0.22
C PHE A 205 -14.45 -4.39 -0.12
N THR A 206 -14.91 -3.19 -0.46
CA THR A 206 -16.32 -2.83 -0.59
C THR A 206 -16.50 -1.93 -1.80
N SER A 207 -17.47 -2.24 -2.67
CA SER A 207 -17.85 -1.32 -3.75
C SER A 207 -19.32 -1.42 -4.11
N LYS A 208 -19.83 -0.37 -4.73
CA LYS A 208 -21.19 -0.30 -5.27
C LYS A 208 -21.25 -0.99 -6.62
N LEU A 209 -22.23 -1.86 -6.82
CA LEU A 209 -22.53 -2.52 -8.10
C LEU A 209 -23.90 -2.07 -8.62
N ILE A 210 -23.99 -1.75 -9.89
CA ILE A 210 -25.25 -1.49 -10.60
C ILE A 210 -25.47 -2.62 -11.60
N VAL A 211 -26.59 -3.34 -11.50
CA VAL A 211 -26.94 -4.43 -12.43
C VAL A 211 -28.02 -3.97 -13.39
N ASN A 212 -27.79 -4.22 -14.68
CA ASN A 212 -28.70 -3.94 -15.78
C ASN A 212 -28.65 -5.07 -16.82
N ASN A 213 -29.34 -6.16 -16.50
CA ASN A 213 -29.67 -7.23 -17.42
C ASN A 213 -30.70 -6.69 -18.42
N ARG A 214 -30.24 -6.48 -19.65
CA ARG A 214 -31.08 -6.18 -20.81
C ARG A 214 -31.57 -7.47 -21.46
#